data_AF-A0A2U2BW24-F1
#
_entry.id   AF-A0A2U2BW24-F1
#
_cell.length_a   1.000
_cell.length_b   1.000
_cell.length_c   1.000
_cell.angle_alpha   90.00
_cell.angle_beta   90.00
_cell.angle_gamma   90.00
#
_symmetry.space_group_name_H-M   'P 1'
#
loop_
_entity.id
_entity.type
_entity.pdbx_description
1 polymer ?
#
loop_
_entity_poly.entity_id
_entity_poly.type
_entity_poly.pdbx_seq_one_letter_code
_entity_poly.pdbx_strand_id
1 'polypeptide(L)'
;MRFLPYLVGGFMLLPFLLWAGLWAFVFPGPKPGLDVPIVTALIAVSLPLVLWHLIAGLAYVANSMAGRAGEEAPVWGPARWALRAMPAAALAMGAGSTAILAATGEGALTAASPLAAGALMAWIMAIAARPAQRSSALHLRPAAVVHAAMGLLGRAVLATPVLGGMLREAGRDPHRGAPLLALNVMLLLAVGVWLFGFEVLVIPAMLATPFIFYALFALTD
;
A
#
# COMPACT_ATOMS: atom_id res chain seq x y z
N MET A 1 14.03 11.16 -25.27
CA MET A 1 14.26 10.89 -23.83
C MET A 1 13.06 11.28 -22.94
N ARG A 2 12.45 12.48 -23.08
CA ARG A 2 11.39 13.01 -22.19
C ARG A 2 10.15 12.12 -21.96
N PHE A 3 9.83 11.22 -22.90
CA PHE A 3 8.67 10.31 -22.83
C PHE A 3 9.02 8.87 -22.45
N LEU A 4 10.30 8.49 -22.50
CA LEU A 4 10.78 7.14 -22.20
C LEU A 4 10.32 6.62 -20.82
N PRO A 5 10.36 7.42 -19.74
CA PRO A 5 9.92 6.97 -18.40
C PRO A 5 8.43 6.67 -18.34
N TYR A 6 7.60 7.44 -19.07
CA TYR A 6 6.16 7.21 -19.16
C TYR A 6 5.84 5.98 -20.01
N LEU A 7 6.64 5.72 -21.05
CA LEU A 7 6.53 4.50 -21.86
C LEU A 7 6.94 3.26 -21.06
N VAL A 8 8.03 3.33 -20.29
CA VAL A 8 8.44 2.26 -19.37
C VAL A 8 7.38 2.04 -18.30
N GLY A 9 6.84 3.10 -17.71
CA GLY A 9 5.74 3.01 -16.75
C GLY A 9 4.48 2.38 -17.33
N GLY A 10 4.08 2.79 -18.53
CA GLY A 10 2.98 2.17 -19.26
C GLY A 10 3.22 0.69 -19.58
N PHE A 11 4.46 0.34 -19.93
CA PHE A 11 4.87 -1.06 -20.12
C PHE A 11 4.84 -1.87 -18.82
N MET A 12 5.26 -1.29 -17.68
CA MET A 12 5.17 -1.94 -16.37
C MET A 12 3.72 -2.13 -15.89
N LEU A 13 2.78 -1.33 -16.39
CA LEU A 13 1.34 -1.51 -16.15
C LEU A 13 0.72 -2.60 -17.02
N LEU A 14 1.38 -3.00 -18.10
CA LEU A 14 0.84 -3.92 -19.10
C LEU A 14 0.43 -5.28 -18.51
N PRO A 15 1.20 -5.90 -17.59
CA PRO A 15 0.76 -7.13 -16.92
C PRO A 15 -0.53 -6.95 -16.12
N PHE A 16 -0.69 -5.81 -15.44
CA PHE A 16 -1.91 -5.51 -14.67
C PHE A 16 -3.10 -5.23 -15.59
N LEU A 17 -2.90 -4.53 -16.70
CA LEU A 17 -3.94 -4.29 -17.71
C LEU A 17 -4.36 -5.58 -18.42
N LEU A 18 -3.39 -6.43 -18.77
CA LEU A 18 -3.64 -7.76 -19.33
C LEU A 18 -4.39 -8.61 -18.32
N TRP A 19 -3.94 -8.63 -17.06
CA TRP A 19 -4.62 -9.38 -16.01
C TRP A 19 -6.04 -8.85 -15.78
N ALA A 20 -6.23 -7.53 -15.70
CA ALA A 20 -7.56 -6.91 -15.57
C ALA A 20 -8.46 -7.24 -16.77
N GLY A 21 -7.93 -7.23 -17.99
CA GLY A 21 -8.66 -7.61 -19.20
C GLY A 21 -9.05 -9.10 -19.21
N LEU A 22 -8.10 -9.99 -18.92
CA LEU A 22 -8.38 -11.43 -18.76
C LEU A 22 -9.42 -11.65 -17.65
N TRP A 23 -9.26 -10.96 -16.53
CA TRP A 23 -10.15 -11.05 -15.39
C TRP A 23 -11.57 -10.56 -15.71
N ALA A 24 -11.72 -9.47 -16.47
CA ALA A 24 -13.00 -8.88 -16.84
C ALA A 24 -13.72 -9.62 -17.97
N PHE A 25 -12.99 -10.13 -18.97
CA PHE A 25 -13.58 -10.65 -20.20
C PHE A 25 -13.41 -12.17 -20.39
N VAL A 26 -12.38 -12.78 -19.78
CA VAL A 26 -12.05 -14.21 -20.00
C VAL A 26 -12.49 -15.10 -18.85
N PHE A 27 -12.60 -14.57 -17.63
CA PHE A 27 -13.03 -15.34 -16.46
C PHE A 27 -14.41 -14.85 -15.93
N PRO A 28 -15.51 -15.12 -16.64
CA PRO A 28 -16.84 -14.69 -16.20
C PRO A 28 -17.27 -15.45 -14.93
N GLY A 29 -17.93 -14.74 -14.01
CA GLY A 29 -18.49 -15.32 -12.77
C GLY A 29 -18.24 -14.46 -11.53
N PRO A 30 -18.92 -14.76 -10.41
CA PRO A 30 -18.69 -14.10 -9.14
C PRO A 30 -17.25 -14.34 -8.69
N LYS A 31 -16.61 -13.26 -8.26
CA LYS A 31 -15.19 -13.24 -7.93
C LYS A 31 -15.09 -13.30 -6.41
N PRO A 32 -14.51 -14.37 -5.85
CA PRO A 32 -14.44 -14.53 -4.40
C PRO A 32 -13.86 -13.28 -3.75
N GLY A 33 -14.58 -12.67 -2.82
CA GLY A 33 -14.17 -11.45 -2.13
C GLY A 33 -14.68 -10.14 -2.75
N LEU A 34 -15.09 -10.12 -4.03
CA LEU A 34 -15.75 -8.95 -4.65
C LEU A 34 -17.27 -9.09 -4.75
N ASP A 35 -17.78 -10.28 -4.40
CA ASP A 35 -19.18 -10.54 -4.15
C ASP A 35 -19.68 -9.83 -2.87
N VAL A 36 -18.76 -9.42 -2.00
CA VAL A 36 -19.04 -8.64 -0.80
C VAL A 36 -19.09 -7.13 -1.16
N PRO A 37 -20.25 -6.45 -1.04
CA PRO A 37 -20.41 -5.07 -1.49
C PRO A 37 -19.41 -4.10 -0.85
N ILE A 38 -19.14 -4.25 0.45
CA ILE A 38 -18.21 -3.38 1.18
C ILE A 38 -16.76 -3.55 0.69
N VAL A 39 -16.34 -4.76 0.32
CA VAL A 39 -14.98 -5.00 -0.20
C VAL A 39 -14.82 -4.31 -1.55
N THR A 40 -15.81 -4.46 -2.43
CA THR A 40 -15.84 -3.79 -3.73
C THR A 40 -15.85 -2.26 -3.59
N ALA A 41 -16.60 -1.73 -2.64
CA ALA A 41 -16.60 -0.30 -2.30
C ALA A 41 -15.21 0.19 -1.84
N LEU A 42 -14.55 -0.53 -0.93
CA LEU A 42 -13.22 -0.16 -0.44
C LEU A 42 -12.16 -0.23 -1.53
N ILE A 43 -12.22 -1.23 -2.41
CA ILE A 43 -11.33 -1.33 -3.58
C ILE A 43 -11.55 -0.12 -4.50
N ALA A 44 -12.80 0.16 -4.86
CA ALA A 44 -13.12 1.31 -5.73
C ALA A 44 -12.58 2.62 -5.15
N VAL A 45 -12.78 2.87 -3.85
CA VAL A 45 -12.30 4.07 -3.17
C VAL A 45 -10.76 4.15 -3.12
N SER A 46 -10.06 3.02 -3.10
CA SER A 46 -8.58 2.99 -3.08
C SER A 46 -7.92 3.29 -4.44
N LEU A 47 -8.63 3.08 -5.56
CA LEU A 47 -8.07 3.23 -6.91
C LEU A 47 -7.45 4.60 -7.17
N PRO A 48 -8.08 5.74 -6.80
CA PRO A 48 -7.49 7.05 -7.05
C PRO A 48 -6.17 7.26 -6.32
N LEU A 49 -6.03 6.73 -5.10
CA LEU A 49 -4.78 6.84 -4.34
C LEU A 49 -3.65 6.02 -4.98
N VAL A 50 -3.96 4.79 -5.41
CA VAL A 50 -3.00 3.92 -6.11
C VAL A 50 -2.55 4.56 -7.42
N LEU A 51 -3.50 5.07 -8.22
CA LEU A 51 -3.20 5.78 -9.47
C LEU A 51 -2.39 7.05 -9.22
N TRP A 52 -2.73 7.81 -8.18
CA TRP A 52 -1.98 8.99 -7.79
C TRP A 52 -0.52 8.65 -7.46
N HIS A 53 -0.30 7.62 -6.64
CA HIS A 53 1.05 7.17 -6.25
C HIS A 53 1.85 6.69 -7.45
N LEU A 54 1.23 5.92 -8.35
CA LEU A 54 1.90 5.41 -9.55
C LEU A 54 2.29 6.54 -10.51
N ILE A 55 1.40 7.50 -10.76
CA ILE A 55 1.71 8.65 -11.62
C ILE A 55 2.80 9.53 -10.99
N ALA A 56 2.77 9.72 -9.67
CA ALA A 56 3.80 10.46 -8.95
C ALA A 56 5.16 9.76 -9.01
N GLY A 57 5.22 8.44 -8.82
CA GLY A 57 6.45 7.65 -8.94
C GLY A 57 7.03 7.67 -10.36
N LEU A 58 6.19 7.55 -11.39
CA LEU A 58 6.63 7.69 -12.78
C LEU A 58 7.14 9.09 -13.08
N ALA A 59 6.50 10.13 -12.52
CA ALA A 59 6.97 11.50 -12.65
C ALA A 59 8.34 11.70 -11.99
N TYR A 60 8.58 11.09 -10.82
CA TYR A 60 9.87 11.12 -10.14
C TYR A 60 10.99 10.57 -11.02
N VAL A 61 10.82 9.34 -11.54
CA VAL A 61 11.78 8.72 -12.46
C VAL A 61 11.97 9.59 -13.70
N ALA A 62 10.89 10.14 -14.25
CA ALA A 62 10.96 10.96 -15.45
C ALA A 62 11.75 12.25 -15.27
N ASN A 63 11.55 12.91 -14.13
CA ASN A 63 12.25 14.13 -13.78
C ASN A 63 13.74 13.85 -13.54
N SER A 64 14.08 12.77 -12.82
CA SER A 64 15.47 12.36 -12.59
C SER A 64 16.20 12.08 -13.90
N MET A 65 15.58 11.36 -14.84
CA MET A 65 16.17 11.10 -16.17
C MET A 65 16.33 12.36 -17.02
N ALA A 66 15.56 13.41 -16.72
CA ALA A 66 15.64 14.71 -17.39
C ALA A 66 16.61 15.69 -16.69
N GLY A 67 17.37 15.24 -15.68
CA GLY A 67 18.29 16.07 -14.91
C GLY A 67 17.60 17.09 -13.98
N ARG A 68 16.33 16.84 -13.61
CA ARG A 68 15.56 17.67 -12.68
C ARG A 68 15.39 16.97 -11.35
N ALA A 69 15.01 17.71 -10.32
CA ALA A 69 14.66 17.10 -9.03
C ALA A 69 13.43 16.19 -9.21
N GLY A 70 13.53 14.94 -8.74
CA GLY A 70 12.46 13.95 -8.85
C GLY A 70 11.15 14.39 -8.19
N GLU A 71 11.26 15.20 -7.13
CA GLU A 71 10.15 15.73 -6.33
C GLU A 71 9.36 16.83 -7.03
N GLU A 72 9.84 17.35 -8.16
CA GLU A 72 9.10 18.34 -8.94
C GLU A 72 7.80 17.76 -9.52
N ALA A 73 6.82 18.61 -9.74
CA ALA A 73 5.60 18.21 -10.43
C ALA A 73 5.93 17.62 -11.81
N PRO A 74 5.16 16.63 -12.31
CA PRO A 74 5.42 16.01 -13.60
C PRO A 74 5.52 17.06 -14.70
N VAL A 75 6.52 16.94 -15.58
CA VAL A 75 6.69 17.88 -16.69
C VAL A 75 5.57 17.71 -17.74
N TRP A 76 5.00 16.52 -17.86
CA TRP A 76 3.91 16.22 -18.78
C TRP A 76 2.56 16.73 -18.24
N GLY A 77 1.90 17.61 -19.02
CA GLY A 77 0.64 18.27 -18.64
C GLY A 77 -0.49 17.31 -18.25
N PRO A 78 -0.76 16.25 -19.04
CA PRO A 78 -1.75 15.24 -18.70
C PRO A 78 -1.51 14.55 -17.35
N ALA A 79 -0.27 14.19 -17.02
CA ALA A 79 0.05 13.61 -15.70
C ALA A 79 -0.24 14.59 -14.56
N ARG A 80 0.07 15.89 -14.71
CA ARG A 80 -0.28 16.90 -13.71
C ARG A 80 -1.80 17.04 -13.54
N TRP A 81 -2.53 17.05 -14.65
CA TRP A 81 -3.98 17.13 -14.62
C TRP A 81 -4.57 15.90 -13.90
N ALA A 82 -4.11 14.71 -14.25
CA ALA A 82 -4.53 13.47 -13.62
C ALA A 82 -4.28 13.49 -12.10
N LEU A 83 -3.05 13.85 -11.66
CA LEU A 83 -2.73 13.96 -10.22
C LEU A 83 -3.64 14.96 -9.49
N ARG A 84 -3.99 16.08 -10.11
CA ARG A 84 -4.90 17.08 -9.51
C ARG A 84 -6.34 16.61 -9.43
N ALA A 85 -6.76 15.71 -10.31
CA ALA A 85 -8.12 15.17 -10.35
C ALA A 85 -8.33 14.05 -9.32
N MET A 86 -7.29 13.31 -8.92
CA MET A 86 -7.42 12.14 -8.04
C MET A 86 -8.09 12.41 -6.67
N PRO A 87 -7.84 13.53 -5.97
CA PRO A 87 -8.57 13.84 -4.73
C PRO A 87 -10.09 13.93 -4.95
N ALA A 88 -10.51 14.62 -6.01
CA ALA A 88 -11.93 14.72 -6.35
C ALA A 88 -12.50 13.36 -6.77
N ALA A 89 -11.72 12.54 -7.49
CA ALA A 89 -12.12 11.18 -7.84
C ALA A 89 -12.31 10.29 -6.60
N ALA A 90 -11.44 10.38 -5.59
CA ALA A 90 -11.60 9.64 -4.32
C ALA A 90 -12.88 10.02 -3.59
N LEU A 91 -13.23 11.31 -3.54
CA LEU A 91 -14.49 11.78 -2.96
C LEU A 91 -15.70 11.26 -3.75
N ALA A 92 -15.66 11.36 -5.09
CA ALA A 92 -16.74 10.90 -5.95
C ALA A 92 -16.97 9.39 -5.82
N MET A 93 -15.88 8.60 -5.82
CA MET A 93 -15.95 7.15 -5.63
C MET A 93 -16.42 6.78 -4.21
N GLY A 94 -15.98 7.52 -3.18
CA GLY A 94 -16.48 7.35 -1.82
C GLY A 94 -17.97 7.59 -1.70
N ALA A 95 -18.45 8.74 -2.20
CA ALA A 95 -19.87 9.09 -2.20
C ALA A 95 -20.72 8.10 -3.01
N GLY A 96 -20.27 7.71 -4.20
CA GLY A 96 -20.95 6.73 -5.04
C GLY A 96 -21.04 5.35 -4.37
N SER A 97 -19.95 4.89 -3.78
CA SER A 97 -19.92 3.62 -3.06
C SER A 97 -20.83 3.65 -1.83
N THR A 98 -20.84 4.74 -1.08
CA THR A 98 -21.77 4.95 0.04
C THR A 98 -23.23 4.90 -0.40
N ALA A 99 -23.58 5.57 -1.51
CA ALA A 99 -24.94 5.56 -2.04
C ALA A 99 -25.38 4.14 -2.45
N ILE A 100 -24.48 3.37 -3.08
CA ILE A 100 -24.74 1.97 -3.46
C ILE A 100 -24.97 1.11 -2.22
N LEU A 101 -24.08 1.18 -1.22
CA LEU A 101 -24.22 0.38 0.00
C LEU A 101 -25.50 0.73 0.79
N ALA A 102 -25.86 2.02 0.83
CA ALA A 102 -27.11 2.45 1.44
C ALA A 102 -28.33 1.88 0.69
N ALA A 103 -28.29 1.86 -0.65
CA ALA A 103 -29.36 1.30 -1.48
C ALA A 103 -29.48 -0.23 -1.35
N THR A 104 -28.40 -0.94 -1.02
CA THR A 104 -28.41 -2.39 -0.77
C THR A 104 -28.86 -2.77 0.64
N GLY A 105 -29.19 -1.80 1.50
CA GLY A 105 -29.68 -2.05 2.86
C GLY A 105 -28.59 -2.34 3.89
N GLU A 106 -27.34 -1.99 3.59
CA GLU A 106 -26.23 -2.12 4.54
C GLU A 106 -26.43 -1.19 5.75
N GLY A 107 -25.84 -1.58 6.89
CA GLY A 107 -25.89 -0.76 8.11
C GLY A 107 -25.31 0.64 7.87
N ALA A 108 -25.88 1.66 8.51
CA ALA A 108 -25.52 3.06 8.27
C ALA A 108 -24.01 3.34 8.43
N LEU A 109 -23.36 2.69 9.40
CA LEU A 109 -21.90 2.79 9.60
C LEU A 109 -21.11 2.16 8.44
N THR A 110 -21.52 0.97 7.99
CA THR A 110 -20.92 0.28 6.84
C THR A 110 -21.07 1.11 5.57
N ALA A 111 -22.27 1.64 5.33
CA ALA A 111 -22.56 2.49 4.19
C ALA A 111 -21.76 3.81 4.22
N ALA A 112 -21.53 4.41 5.39
CA ALA A 112 -20.76 5.65 5.52
C ALA A 112 -19.23 5.46 5.39
N SER A 113 -18.74 4.24 5.60
CA SER A 113 -17.29 3.97 5.66
C SER A 113 -16.51 4.28 4.35
N PRO A 114 -17.04 4.06 3.12
CA PRO A 114 -16.33 4.41 1.89
C PRO A 114 -16.18 5.93 1.71
N LEU A 115 -17.19 6.71 2.11
CA LEU A 115 -17.10 8.18 2.09
C LEU A 115 -16.02 8.68 3.06
N ALA A 116 -15.95 8.11 4.27
CA ALA A 116 -14.91 8.44 5.24
C ALA A 116 -13.51 8.10 4.71
N ALA A 117 -13.34 6.92 4.11
CA ALA A 117 -12.09 6.50 3.49
C ALA A 117 -11.72 7.41 2.31
N GLY A 118 -12.67 7.73 1.42
CA GLY A 118 -12.47 8.61 0.28
C GLY A 118 -12.08 10.03 0.69
N ALA A 119 -12.70 10.56 1.75
CA ALA A 119 -12.35 11.85 2.33
C ALA A 119 -10.93 11.87 2.92
N LEU A 120 -10.55 10.82 3.66
CA LEU A 120 -9.20 10.66 4.19
C LEU A 120 -8.15 10.62 3.08
N MET A 121 -8.38 9.82 2.03
CA MET A 121 -7.46 9.72 0.89
C MET A 121 -7.37 11.05 0.12
N ALA A 122 -8.50 11.72 -0.12
CA ALA A 122 -8.52 13.03 -0.76
C ALA A 122 -7.72 14.06 0.06
N TRP A 123 -7.87 14.05 1.38
CA TRP A 123 -7.12 14.92 2.28
C TRP A 123 -5.61 14.65 2.23
N ILE A 124 -5.19 13.38 2.30
CA ILE A 124 -3.78 12.98 2.19
C ILE A 124 -3.20 13.44 0.85
N MET A 125 -3.88 13.16 -0.26
CA MET A 125 -3.42 13.56 -1.60
C MET A 125 -3.37 15.09 -1.74
N ALA A 126 -4.32 15.83 -1.17
CA ALA A 126 -4.32 17.30 -1.20
C ALA A 126 -3.17 17.91 -0.40
N ILE A 127 -2.78 17.29 0.74
CA ILE A 127 -1.60 17.70 1.50
C ILE A 127 -0.32 17.38 0.72
N ALA A 128 -0.22 16.16 0.19
CA ALA A 128 0.95 15.70 -0.56
C ALA A 128 1.15 16.45 -1.88
N ALA A 129 0.08 16.99 -2.48
CA ALA A 129 0.14 17.81 -3.69
C ALA A 129 0.60 19.25 -3.45
N ARG A 130 0.75 19.69 -2.19
CA ARG A 130 1.28 21.02 -1.91
C ARG A 130 2.75 21.06 -2.36
N PRO A 131 3.19 22.12 -3.07
CA PRO A 131 4.60 22.26 -3.40
C PRO A 131 5.40 22.16 -2.10
N ALA A 132 6.38 21.27 -2.04
CA ALA A 132 7.34 21.27 -0.97
C ALA A 132 7.97 22.67 -0.98
N GLN A 133 7.54 23.54 -0.05
CA GLN A 133 8.15 24.85 0.15
C GLN A 133 9.62 24.57 0.42
N ARG A 134 10.50 24.75 -0.58
CA ARG A 134 11.97 24.59 -0.55
C ARG A 134 12.43 24.06 0.81
N SER A 135 12.22 22.77 1.04
CA SER A 135 12.49 22.16 2.34
C SER A 135 13.95 21.75 2.38
N SER A 136 14.81 22.75 2.27
CA SER A 136 16.16 22.71 2.86
C SER A 136 16.09 22.52 4.39
N ALA A 137 14.90 22.59 5.00
CA ALA A 137 14.69 22.61 6.45
C ALA A 137 14.07 21.34 7.07
N LEU A 138 13.73 20.31 6.28
CA LEU A 138 13.45 18.99 6.85
C LEU A 138 14.14 17.93 6.03
N HIS A 139 15.41 17.68 6.39
CA HIS A 139 15.90 16.31 6.42
C HIS A 139 15.00 15.51 7.39
N LEU A 140 13.77 15.18 6.98
CA LEU A 140 13.08 14.02 7.51
C LEU A 140 14.01 12.88 7.14
N ARG A 141 14.92 12.53 8.06
CA ARG A 141 15.70 11.30 7.96
C ARG A 141 14.64 10.21 7.94
N PRO A 142 14.28 9.66 6.76
CA PRO A 142 13.20 8.69 6.70
C PRO A 142 13.60 7.46 7.52
N ALA A 143 14.91 7.17 7.54
CA ALA A 143 15.54 6.23 8.47
C ALA A 143 15.23 6.54 9.95
N ALA A 144 15.22 7.80 10.40
CA ALA A 144 14.91 8.13 11.79
C ALA A 144 13.42 7.95 12.10
N VAL A 145 12.52 8.31 11.17
CA VAL A 145 11.07 8.10 11.34
C VAL A 145 10.75 6.60 11.30
N VAL A 146 11.35 5.84 10.39
CA VAL A 146 11.22 4.39 10.29
C VAL A 146 11.84 3.71 11.52
N HIS A 147 13.00 4.13 12.00
CA HIS A 147 13.58 3.62 13.25
C HIS A 147 12.74 3.96 14.47
N ALA A 148 12.14 5.15 14.52
CA ALA A 148 11.22 5.52 15.60
C ALA A 148 9.96 4.66 15.55
N ALA A 149 9.37 4.49 14.38
CA ALA A 149 8.20 3.64 14.16
C ALA A 149 8.51 2.17 14.48
N MET A 150 9.61 1.62 13.98
CA MET A 150 10.08 0.26 14.28
C MET A 150 10.44 0.07 15.75
N GLY A 151 11.02 1.08 16.40
CA GLY A 151 11.28 1.05 17.83
C GLY A 151 10.01 1.05 18.67
N LEU A 152 8.98 1.77 18.23
CA LEU A 152 7.67 1.84 18.90
C LEU A 152 6.87 0.55 18.67
N LEU A 153 6.92 0.02 17.45
CA LEU A 153 6.30 -1.24 17.06
C LEU A 153 6.99 -2.42 17.77
N GLY A 154 8.33 -2.43 17.83
CA GLY A 154 9.11 -3.39 18.60
C GLY A 154 8.79 -3.33 20.09
N ARG A 155 8.64 -2.14 20.68
CA ARG A 155 8.18 -1.98 22.08
C ARG A 155 6.76 -2.48 22.30
N ALA A 156 5.85 -2.21 21.37
CA ALA A 156 4.46 -2.69 21.44
C ALA A 156 4.39 -4.22 21.35
N VAL A 157 5.16 -4.82 20.44
CA VAL A 157 5.29 -6.27 20.32
C VAL A 157 5.92 -6.86 21.60
N LEU A 158 6.97 -6.25 22.14
CA LEU A 158 7.57 -6.69 23.40
C LEU A 158 6.65 -6.50 24.62
N ALA A 159 5.67 -5.59 24.57
CA ALA A 159 4.68 -5.39 25.61
C ALA A 159 3.56 -6.45 25.59
N THR A 160 3.40 -7.17 24.48
CA THR A 160 2.42 -8.27 24.43
C THR A 160 2.90 -9.46 25.27
N PRO A 161 2.05 -10.06 26.13
CA PRO A 161 2.49 -11.05 27.12
C PRO A 161 3.13 -12.31 26.49
N VAL A 162 2.52 -12.82 25.42
CA VAL A 162 2.94 -14.07 24.78
C VAL A 162 4.07 -13.82 23.78
N LEU A 163 3.85 -12.99 22.75
CA LEU A 163 4.87 -12.72 21.72
C LEU A 163 6.08 -11.98 22.31
N GLY A 164 5.85 -11.01 23.20
CA GLY A 164 6.93 -10.29 23.87
C GLY A 164 7.73 -11.16 24.83
N GLY A 165 7.09 -12.11 25.52
CA GLY A 165 7.78 -13.11 26.33
C GLY A 165 8.69 -14.01 25.50
N MET A 166 8.17 -14.54 24.39
CA MET A 166 8.91 -15.42 23.48
C MET A 166 10.10 -14.72 22.81
N LEU A 167 9.93 -13.46 22.40
CA LEU A 167 11.03 -12.67 21.82
C LEU A 167 12.11 -12.34 22.84
N ARG A 168 11.75 -12.10 24.11
CA ARG A 168 12.73 -11.93 25.20
C ARG A 168 13.48 -13.24 25.49
N GLU A 169 12.80 -14.38 25.42
CA GLU A 169 13.42 -15.71 25.56
C GLU A 169 14.41 -15.97 24.41
N ALA A 170 14.00 -15.70 23.16
CA ALA A 170 14.85 -15.82 21.97
C ALA A 170 16.05 -14.86 22.00
N GLY A 171 15.89 -13.66 22.58
CA GLY A 171 17.00 -12.72 22.79
C GLY A 171 17.96 -13.13 23.90
N ARG A 172 17.52 -13.92 24.89
CA ARG A 172 18.37 -14.46 25.97
C ARG A 172 19.12 -15.73 25.57
N ASP A 173 18.41 -16.66 24.92
CA ASP A 173 18.97 -17.93 24.45
C ASP A 173 18.37 -18.25 23.07
N PRO A 174 19.06 -17.85 21.98
CA PRO A 174 18.58 -18.03 20.61
C PRO A 174 18.25 -19.49 20.27
N HIS A 175 18.97 -20.45 20.87
CA HIS A 175 18.80 -21.87 20.58
C HIS A 175 17.51 -22.45 21.17
N ARG A 176 16.95 -21.82 22.22
CA ARG A 176 15.69 -22.25 22.85
C ARG A 176 14.49 -21.44 22.36
N GLY A 177 14.65 -20.13 22.17
CA GLY A 177 13.53 -19.26 21.83
C GLY A 177 13.19 -19.20 20.34
N ALA A 178 14.18 -19.28 19.45
CA ALA A 178 13.93 -19.19 18.00
C ALA A 178 13.07 -20.35 17.45
N PRO A 179 13.26 -21.62 17.86
CA PRO A 179 12.40 -22.72 17.40
C PRO A 179 10.94 -22.55 17.83
N LEU A 180 10.70 -22.11 19.07
CA LEU A 180 9.35 -21.88 19.59
C LEU A 180 8.66 -20.70 18.89
N LEU A 181 9.40 -19.62 18.63
CA LEU A 181 8.91 -18.47 17.86
C LEU A 181 8.55 -18.90 16.43
N ALA A 182 9.44 -19.62 15.75
CA ALA A 182 9.19 -20.12 14.40
C ALA A 182 7.96 -21.03 14.34
N LEU A 183 7.81 -21.94 15.31
CA LEU A 183 6.65 -22.80 15.44
C LEU A 183 5.34 -22.00 15.61
N ASN A 184 5.34 -20.97 16.47
CA ASN A 184 4.15 -20.14 16.69
C ASN A 184 3.79 -19.30 15.47
N VAL A 185 4.79 -18.75 14.76
CA VAL A 185 4.58 -18.03 13.50
C VAL A 185 4.00 -18.97 12.45
N MET A 186 4.52 -20.20 12.33
CA MET A 186 3.99 -21.19 11.39
C MET A 186 2.56 -21.61 11.73
N LEU A 187 2.24 -21.83 13.01
CA LEU A 187 0.88 -22.16 13.45
C LEU A 187 -0.09 -21.00 13.21
N LEU A 188 0.32 -19.76 13.49
CA LEU A 188 -0.49 -18.57 13.23
C LEU A 188 -0.76 -18.42 11.73
N LEU A 189 0.25 -18.62 10.88
CA LEU A 189 0.09 -18.62 9.42
C LEU A 189 -0.84 -19.74 8.96
N ALA A 190 -0.72 -20.95 9.51
CA ALA A 190 -1.61 -22.06 9.17
C ALA A 190 -3.07 -21.77 9.54
N VAL A 191 -3.33 -21.20 10.72
CA VAL A 191 -4.66 -20.74 11.13
C VAL A 191 -5.17 -19.62 10.22
N GLY A 192 -4.30 -18.65 9.88
CA GLY A 192 -4.63 -17.57 8.95
C GLY A 192 -5.00 -18.09 7.57
N VAL A 193 -4.23 -19.03 7.02
CA VAL A 193 -4.53 -19.68 5.74
C VAL A 193 -5.82 -20.48 5.81
N TRP A 194 -6.09 -21.16 6.93
CA TRP A 194 -7.34 -21.90 7.12
C TRP A 194 -8.56 -20.97 7.16
N LEU A 195 -8.47 -19.81 7.81
CA LEU A 195 -9.58 -18.86 7.96
C LEU A 195 -9.80 -17.97 6.73
N PHE A 196 -8.72 -17.52 6.08
CA PHE A 196 -8.76 -16.47 5.06
C PHE A 196 -8.17 -16.90 3.71
N GLY A 197 -7.73 -18.16 3.58
CA GLY A 197 -7.18 -18.70 2.35
C GLY A 197 -5.72 -18.32 2.08
N PHE A 198 -5.23 -18.68 0.88
CA PHE A 198 -3.83 -18.54 0.49
C PHE A 198 -3.34 -17.07 0.46
N GLU A 199 -4.25 -16.09 0.35
CA GLU A 199 -3.91 -14.66 0.29
C GLU A 199 -3.15 -14.17 1.54
N VAL A 200 -3.34 -14.83 2.69
CA VAL A 200 -2.60 -14.52 3.94
C VAL A 200 -1.10 -14.74 3.80
N LEU A 201 -0.65 -15.60 2.88
CA LEU A 201 0.78 -15.83 2.65
C LEU A 201 1.41 -14.75 1.76
N VAL A 202 0.60 -14.06 0.94
CA VAL A 202 1.06 -13.03 0.00
C VAL A 202 1.56 -11.79 0.76
N ILE A 203 0.84 -11.37 1.80
CA ILE A 203 1.16 -10.19 2.61
C ILE A 203 2.53 -10.30 3.30
N PRO A 204 2.85 -11.34 4.10
CA PRO A 204 4.15 -11.50 4.71
C PRO A 204 5.27 -11.75 3.68
N ALA A 205 5.00 -12.40 2.54
CA ALA A 205 5.98 -12.55 1.47
C ALA A 205 6.35 -11.18 0.84
N MET A 206 5.36 -10.34 0.56
CA MET A 206 5.58 -8.97 0.08
C MET A 206 6.32 -8.11 1.12
N LEU A 207 5.96 -8.23 2.41
CA LEU A 207 6.64 -7.53 3.51
C LEU A 207 8.06 -8.03 3.76
N ALA A 208 8.35 -9.31 3.52
CA ALA A 208 9.68 -9.89 3.64
C ALA A 208 10.61 -9.46 2.49
N THR A 209 10.06 -9.07 1.34
CA THR A 209 10.83 -8.67 0.16
C THR A 209 11.88 -7.57 0.46
N PRO A 210 11.55 -6.42 1.09
CA PRO A 210 12.55 -5.42 1.46
C PRO A 210 13.59 -5.93 2.48
N PHE A 211 13.21 -6.84 3.39
CA PHE A 211 14.15 -7.46 4.34
C PHE A 211 15.13 -8.40 3.64
N ILE A 212 14.67 -9.18 2.65
CA ILE A 212 15.52 -10.05 1.84
C ILE A 212 16.50 -9.21 1.03
N PHE A 213 16.06 -8.12 0.40
CA PHE A 213 16.95 -7.21 -0.31
C PHE A 213 17.98 -6.57 0.64
N TYR A 214 17.56 -6.14 1.84
CA TYR A 214 18.48 -5.62 2.84
C TYR A 214 19.51 -6.66 3.30
N ALA A 215 19.07 -7.90 3.60
CA ALA A 215 19.95 -8.98 4.01
C ALA A 215 20.94 -9.36 2.91
N LEU A 216 20.48 -9.43 1.65
CA LEU A 216 21.35 -9.69 0.51
C LEU A 216 22.41 -8.60 0.36
N PHE A 217 22.03 -7.32 0.42
CA PHE A 217 22.99 -6.20 0.38
C PHE A 217 24.01 -6.27 1.54
N ALA A 218 23.53 -6.47 2.77
CA ALA A 218 24.37 -6.50 3.96
C ALA A 218 25.30 -7.73 4.05
N LEU A 219 25.03 -8.78 3.28
CA LEU A 219 25.88 -9.98 3.19
C LEU A 219 26.84 -9.95 2.00
N THR A 220 26.64 -9.04 1.05
CA THR A 220 27.51 -8.87 -0.14
C THR A 220 28.50 -7.70 -0.03
N ASP A 221 28.36 -6.86 0.99
CA ASP A 221 29.37 -5.88 1.44
C ASP A 221 30.27 -6.49 2.53
#